data_AF-A0A7Y5NYE8-F1
#
_entry.id   AF-A0A7Y5NYE8-F1
#
_cell.length_a   1.000
_cell.length_b   1.000
_cell.length_c   1.000
_cell.angle_alpha   90.00
_cell.angle_beta   90.00
_cell.angle_gamma   90.00
#
_symmetry.space_group_name_H-M   'P 1'
#
loop_
_entity.id
_entity.type
_entity.pdbx_description
1 polymer ?
#
loop_
_entity_poly.entity_id
_entity_poly.type
_entity_poly.pdbx_seq_one_letter_code
_entity_poly.pdbx_strand_id
1 'polypeptide(L)'
;MRSLFHTVLAVSIGLVGLAGCGDDTGTGAGGSATGGGGGSADGGSPPGGGGGEGGATGGGGQSDGGGGAGPNPAEATIDCSGDALLHYEFHNQIVASTLDIKRDGTVTHVEHTCCPPTDTPVDDEPIAGAELEDLLALIEAAAAGPFHAEDGTASAEGSLSGTLQVCTAAKVGVIIRDVARDDAGNGLDDVTVNESDEAGEIRTFVEGEVDQDMY
;
A
#
# COMPACT_ATOMS: atom_id res chain seq x y z
N MET A 1 -0.73 -25.23 -10.95
CA MET A 1 -0.70 -25.90 -9.63
C MET A 1 0.15 -25.08 -8.66
N ARG A 2 -0.47 -24.10 -8.00
CA ARG A 2 -0.02 -23.58 -6.70
C ARG A 2 -1.29 -23.34 -5.88
N SER A 3 -1.77 -24.44 -5.29
CA SER A 3 -2.70 -24.41 -4.16
C SER A 3 -1.85 -24.25 -2.92
N LEU A 4 -2.03 -23.16 -2.18
CA LEU A 4 -1.53 -22.98 -0.81
C LEU A 4 -2.15 -21.72 -0.18
N PHE A 5 -3.47 -21.67 -0.01
CA PHE A 5 -4.07 -20.76 0.96
C PHE A 5 -4.52 -21.53 2.20
N HIS A 6 -3.82 -21.22 3.29
CA HIS A 6 -4.07 -21.73 4.63
C HIS A 6 -5.43 -21.23 5.09
N THR A 7 -6.36 -22.15 5.32
CA THR A 7 -7.63 -21.91 5.99
C THR A 7 -7.37 -21.39 7.41
N VAL A 8 -7.42 -20.07 7.62
CA VAL A 8 -7.53 -19.47 8.95
C VAL A 8 -9.02 -19.35 9.27
N LEU A 9 -9.57 -20.42 9.83
CA LEU A 9 -10.94 -20.43 10.36
C LEU A 9 -10.96 -19.65 11.69
N ALA A 10 -11.23 -18.34 11.65
CA ALA A 10 -11.48 -17.54 12.84
C ALA A 10 -12.91 -17.78 13.35
N VAL A 11 -13.08 -18.80 14.20
CA VAL A 11 -14.31 -19.04 14.96
C VAL A 11 -14.45 -17.98 16.05
N SER A 12 -15.30 -16.98 15.84
CA SER A 12 -15.68 -16.01 16.86
C SER A 12 -16.82 -16.57 17.73
N ILE A 13 -16.48 -17.26 18.83
CA ILE A 13 -17.44 -17.61 19.90
C ILE A 13 -17.58 -16.41 20.84
N GLY A 14 -18.80 -15.87 20.92
CA GLY A 14 -19.17 -14.84 21.88
C GLY A 14 -19.38 -15.35 23.31
N LEU A 15 -19.08 -14.44 24.26
CA LEU A 15 -19.50 -14.34 25.66
C LEU A 15 -19.21 -15.50 26.65
N VAL A 16 -18.53 -15.19 27.75
CA VAL A 16 -19.07 -14.94 29.12
C VAL A 16 -17.88 -14.66 30.05
N GLY A 17 -17.98 -13.60 30.87
CA GLY A 17 -16.91 -13.15 31.75
C GLY A 17 -16.57 -14.08 32.92
N LEU A 18 -15.36 -13.93 33.45
CA LEU A 18 -15.02 -14.24 34.83
C LEU A 18 -13.91 -13.28 35.29
N ALA A 19 -14.13 -12.66 36.44
CA ALA A 19 -13.12 -11.89 37.16
C ALA A 19 -11.99 -12.81 37.64
N GLY A 20 -10.75 -12.32 37.59
CA GLY A 20 -9.59 -12.97 38.17
C GLY A 20 -8.40 -12.02 38.21
N CYS A 21 -8.21 -11.34 39.34
CA CYS A 21 -6.98 -10.64 39.68
C CYS A 21 -5.84 -11.65 39.82
N GLY A 22 -4.69 -11.35 39.24
CA GLY A 22 -3.46 -12.12 39.41
C GLY A 22 -2.25 -11.28 39.02
N ASP A 23 -1.70 -10.58 40.00
CA ASP A 23 -0.37 -9.98 39.95
C ASP A 23 0.68 -11.09 39.81
N ASP A 24 1.65 -10.94 38.91
CA ASP A 24 2.97 -11.52 39.15
C ASP A 24 4.07 -10.74 38.41
N THR A 25 4.90 -10.12 39.24
CA THR A 25 6.15 -9.43 38.97
C THR A 25 7.22 -10.35 38.39
N GLY A 26 7.83 -9.95 37.28
CA GLY A 26 9.02 -10.62 36.73
C GLY A 26 10.06 -9.61 36.25
N THR A 27 10.88 -9.09 37.17
CA THR A 27 12.09 -8.33 36.87
C THR A 27 13.18 -9.23 36.33
N GLY A 28 13.55 -9.07 35.05
CA GLY A 28 14.72 -9.69 34.44
C GLY A 28 15.82 -8.67 34.17
N ALA A 29 16.79 -8.58 35.07
CA ALA A 29 18.04 -7.86 34.88
C ALA A 29 19.17 -8.82 34.51
N GLY A 30 20.06 -8.40 33.60
CA GLY A 30 21.34 -9.04 33.29
C GLY A 30 21.47 -9.39 31.80
N GLY A 31 22.53 -9.03 31.08
CA GLY A 31 23.80 -8.47 31.51
C GLY A 31 24.59 -7.87 30.34
N SER A 32 25.66 -7.16 30.72
CA SER A 32 26.64 -6.54 29.83
C SER A 32 27.66 -7.55 29.30
N ALA A 33 28.20 -7.28 28.10
CA ALA A 33 29.59 -6.83 27.89
C ALA A 33 30.32 -7.49 26.69
N THR A 34 30.89 -6.59 25.86
CA THR A 34 32.26 -6.59 25.30
C THR A 34 32.70 -7.57 24.21
N GLY A 35 33.31 -6.97 23.17
CA GLY A 35 34.31 -7.54 22.26
C GLY A 35 33.95 -7.26 20.79
N GLY A 36 34.72 -6.59 19.93
CA GLY A 36 36.12 -6.18 19.97
C GLY A 36 36.84 -6.67 18.69
N GLY A 37 37.39 -5.74 17.90
CA GLY A 37 38.32 -5.98 16.78
C GLY A 37 37.65 -5.98 15.40
N GLY A 38 38.09 -5.27 14.37
CA GLY A 38 39.40 -4.65 14.10
C GLY A 38 39.85 -5.11 12.71
N GLY A 39 40.08 -4.17 11.78
CA GLY A 39 40.61 -4.50 10.44
C GLY A 39 40.49 -3.38 9.41
N SER A 40 41.44 -2.46 9.45
CA SER A 40 41.74 -1.49 8.37
C SER A 40 42.26 -2.17 7.11
N ALA A 41 42.02 -1.56 5.94
CA ALA A 41 43.06 -1.01 5.05
C ALA A 41 42.46 -0.49 3.71
N ASP A 42 42.78 0.78 3.41
CA ASP A 42 43.21 1.33 2.12
C ASP A 42 42.28 1.18 0.89
N GLY A 43 42.04 2.20 0.05
CA GLY A 43 42.65 3.51 -0.12
C GLY A 43 42.28 4.02 -1.52
N GLY A 44 42.06 5.32 -1.69
CA GLY A 44 41.79 5.89 -3.00
C GLY A 44 41.25 7.32 -2.95
N SER A 45 42.15 8.30 -2.82
CA SER A 45 41.83 9.71 -3.06
C SER A 45 41.78 10.03 -4.55
N PRO A 46 40.85 10.89 -5.00
CA PRO A 46 41.12 11.83 -6.08
C PRO A 46 41.30 13.26 -5.51
N PRO A 47 42.19 14.10 -6.09
CA PRO A 47 42.32 15.50 -5.73
C PRO A 47 41.55 16.43 -6.69
N GLY A 48 41.15 17.58 -6.15
CA GLY A 48 40.67 18.76 -6.89
C GLY A 48 39.26 19.15 -6.47
N GLY A 49 38.99 20.24 -5.75
CA GLY A 49 39.67 21.52 -5.70
C GLY A 49 38.79 22.55 -6.42
N GLY A 50 38.09 23.40 -5.65
CA GLY A 50 37.29 24.49 -6.21
C GLY A 50 36.35 25.09 -5.17
N GLY A 51 36.80 26.14 -4.49
CA GLY A 51 36.02 26.89 -3.52
C GLY A 51 34.87 27.69 -4.16
N GLY A 52 33.88 27.96 -3.32
CA GLY A 52 32.77 28.85 -3.62
C GLY A 52 32.08 29.22 -2.32
N GLU A 53 32.67 30.18 -1.62
CA GLU A 53 32.01 30.88 -0.51
C GLU A 53 30.90 31.75 -1.09
N GLY A 54 29.67 31.54 -0.64
CA GLY A 54 28.50 32.33 -1.03
C GLY A 54 27.38 32.11 -0.04
N GLY A 55 27.35 32.93 1.00
CA GLY A 55 26.30 32.93 2.01
C GLY A 55 24.97 33.50 1.50
N ALA A 56 23.89 33.06 2.11
CA ALA A 56 22.64 33.79 2.29
C ALA A 56 21.89 33.07 3.43
N THR A 57 22.00 33.59 4.66
CA THR A 57 20.91 34.32 5.34
C THR A 57 19.63 33.52 5.47
N GLY A 58 19.31 33.17 6.72
CA GLY A 58 18.09 32.49 7.09
C GLY A 58 16.82 33.19 6.60
N GLY A 59 15.84 32.37 6.25
CA GLY A 59 14.44 32.71 6.27
C GLY A 59 13.76 31.67 7.15
N GLY A 60 13.52 32.04 8.41
CA GLY A 60 12.48 31.38 9.19
C GLY A 60 11.14 31.69 8.55
N GLY A 61 10.69 30.82 7.65
CA GLY A 61 9.34 30.79 7.15
C GLY A 61 8.55 29.85 8.04
N GLN A 62 7.96 30.39 9.10
CA GLN A 62 6.89 29.74 9.83
C GLN A 62 5.72 29.59 8.86
N SER A 63 5.55 28.39 8.31
CA SER A 63 4.36 28.02 7.54
C SER A 63 3.22 27.79 8.53
N ASP A 64 2.57 28.88 8.94
CA ASP A 64 1.20 28.87 9.43
C ASP A 64 0.22 28.62 8.24
N GLY A 65 0.57 27.68 7.36
CA GLY A 65 -0.24 27.23 6.25
C GLY A 65 -1.17 26.16 6.78
N GLY A 66 -2.42 26.56 7.02
CA GLY A 66 -3.42 25.70 7.64
C GLY A 66 -3.46 24.30 7.04
N GLY A 67 -3.70 23.32 7.90
CA GLY A 67 -4.25 22.03 7.51
C GLY A 67 -5.60 22.24 6.83
N GLY A 68 -5.55 22.75 5.60
CA GLY A 68 -6.56 22.43 4.62
C GLY A 68 -6.56 20.92 4.62
N ALA A 69 -7.71 20.34 4.97
CA ALA A 69 -7.94 18.94 4.68
C ALA A 69 -7.40 18.71 3.27
N GLY A 70 -6.33 17.92 3.16
CA GLY A 70 -5.90 17.41 1.86
C GLY A 70 -7.14 16.87 1.14
N PRO A 71 -7.15 16.86 -0.20
CA PRO A 71 -8.30 16.36 -0.95
C PRO A 71 -8.82 15.11 -0.26
N ASN A 72 -10.06 15.18 0.23
CA ASN A 72 -10.63 14.07 0.97
C ASN A 72 -10.54 12.89 -0.01
N PRO A 73 -9.84 11.78 0.31
CA PRO A 73 -9.65 10.68 -0.63
C PRO A 73 -10.97 10.10 -1.15
N ALA A 74 -12.09 10.48 -0.52
CA ALA A 74 -13.44 10.34 -1.02
C ALA A 74 -13.76 10.99 -2.40
N GLU A 75 -12.87 11.80 -3.01
CA GLU A 75 -13.15 12.47 -4.31
C GLU A 75 -12.41 11.91 -5.53
N ALA A 76 -11.59 10.85 -5.40
CA ALA A 76 -11.37 10.00 -6.56
C ALA A 76 -12.70 9.27 -6.83
N THR A 77 -13.56 9.85 -7.68
CA THR A 77 -14.82 9.23 -8.08
C THR A 77 -14.52 7.96 -8.88
N ILE A 78 -14.42 6.85 -8.16
CA ILE A 78 -14.38 5.50 -8.72
C ILE A 78 -15.67 5.31 -9.50
N ASP A 79 -15.57 4.95 -10.78
CA ASP A 79 -16.75 4.68 -11.60
C ASP A 79 -17.33 3.30 -11.25
N CYS A 80 -18.07 3.25 -10.14
CA CYS A 80 -18.85 2.07 -9.77
C CYS A 80 -20.17 1.94 -10.55
N SER A 81 -20.37 2.69 -11.65
CA SER A 81 -21.61 2.63 -12.43
C SER A 81 -21.75 1.33 -13.21
N GLY A 82 -20.63 0.68 -13.55
CA GLY A 82 -20.56 -0.62 -14.22
C GLY A 82 -20.68 -1.83 -13.30
N ASP A 83 -20.17 -2.97 -13.79
CA ASP A 83 -20.10 -4.24 -13.07
C ASP A 83 -18.76 -4.43 -12.34
N ALA A 84 -17.92 -3.39 -12.27
CA ALA A 84 -16.66 -3.42 -11.55
C ALA A 84 -16.91 -3.69 -10.05
N LEU A 85 -16.15 -4.64 -9.52
CA LEU A 85 -16.09 -4.97 -8.10
C LEU A 85 -14.78 -4.43 -7.51
N LEU A 86 -13.67 -4.65 -8.21
CA LEU A 86 -12.34 -4.21 -7.83
C LEU A 86 -11.59 -3.75 -9.07
N HIS A 87 -10.88 -2.64 -8.93
CA HIS A 87 -9.95 -2.13 -9.93
C HIS A 87 -8.61 -1.88 -9.25
N TYR A 88 -7.57 -2.51 -9.77
CA TYR A 88 -6.19 -2.30 -9.38
C TYR A 88 -5.42 -1.80 -10.58
N GLU A 89 -4.70 -0.71 -10.39
CA GLU A 89 -3.73 -0.20 -11.33
C GLU A 89 -2.44 0.06 -10.59
N PHE A 90 -1.34 -0.40 -11.16
CA PHE A 90 0.01 -0.12 -10.71
C PHE A 90 0.86 0.22 -11.91
N HIS A 91 1.68 1.26 -11.81
CA HIS A 91 2.60 1.61 -12.87
C HIS A 91 3.87 2.28 -12.34
N ASN A 92 4.96 2.04 -13.05
CA ASN A 92 6.16 2.86 -13.02
C ASN A 92 6.64 3.10 -14.45
N GLN A 93 7.86 3.60 -14.61
CA GLN A 93 8.41 3.92 -15.93
C GLN A 93 8.71 2.70 -16.81
N ILE A 94 8.78 1.50 -16.21
CA ILE A 94 9.25 0.26 -16.83
C ILE A 94 8.13 -0.75 -16.97
N VAL A 95 7.32 -0.91 -15.93
CA VAL A 95 6.27 -1.91 -15.82
C VAL A 95 4.96 -1.27 -15.38
N ALA A 96 3.85 -1.86 -15.77
CA ALA A 96 2.55 -1.57 -15.19
C ALA A 96 1.71 -2.85 -15.12
N SER A 97 0.77 -2.90 -14.20
CA SER A 97 -0.17 -3.99 -14.01
C SER A 97 -1.56 -3.41 -13.81
N THR A 98 -2.54 -3.96 -14.52
CA THR A 98 -3.95 -3.61 -14.33
C THR A 98 -4.74 -4.88 -14.08
N LEU A 99 -5.49 -4.93 -12.98
CA LEU A 99 -6.36 -6.04 -12.62
C LEU A 99 -7.77 -5.52 -12.35
N ASP A 100 -8.73 -5.98 -13.14
CA ASP A 100 -10.15 -5.70 -13.00
C ASP A 100 -10.90 -6.98 -12.61
N ILE A 101 -11.65 -6.92 -11.53
CA ILE A 101 -12.56 -7.99 -11.11
C ILE A 101 -13.98 -7.45 -11.18
N LYS A 102 -14.86 -8.19 -11.85
CA LYS A 102 -16.28 -7.86 -11.96
C LYS A 102 -17.10 -8.58 -10.89
N ARG A 103 -18.31 -8.08 -10.66
CA ARG A 103 -19.28 -8.67 -9.72
C ARG A 103 -19.73 -10.09 -10.05
N ASP A 104 -19.58 -10.50 -11.31
CA ASP A 104 -19.86 -11.87 -11.74
C ASP A 104 -18.64 -12.80 -11.58
N GLY A 105 -17.53 -12.29 -11.04
CA GLY A 105 -16.29 -13.03 -10.86
C GLY A 105 -15.34 -13.01 -12.05
N THR A 106 -15.71 -12.38 -13.16
CA THR A 106 -14.82 -12.26 -14.31
C THR A 106 -13.60 -11.42 -13.95
N VAL A 107 -12.42 -11.95 -14.24
CA VAL A 107 -11.12 -11.29 -14.05
C VAL A 107 -10.60 -10.81 -15.40
N THR A 108 -9.99 -9.63 -15.43
CA THR A 108 -9.25 -9.11 -16.59
C THR A 108 -7.95 -8.52 -16.08
N HIS A 109 -6.83 -9.13 -16.48
CA HIS A 109 -5.50 -8.75 -16.02
C HIS A 109 -4.58 -8.53 -17.21
N VAL A 110 -3.85 -7.42 -17.19
CA VAL A 110 -2.86 -7.05 -18.21
C VAL A 110 -1.59 -6.57 -17.53
N GLU A 111 -0.47 -7.14 -17.96
CA GLU A 111 0.87 -6.70 -17.59
C GLU A 111 1.48 -5.90 -18.75
N HIS A 112 2.02 -4.72 -18.45
CA HIS A 112 2.67 -3.83 -19.39
C HIS A 112 4.18 -3.78 -19.13
N THR A 113 4.96 -3.68 -20.21
CA THR A 113 6.39 -3.40 -20.17
C THR A 113 6.72 -2.32 -21.18
N CYS A 114 7.65 -1.39 -20.90
CA CYS A 114 7.86 -0.21 -21.76
C CYS A 114 8.90 -0.39 -22.88
N CYS A 115 9.79 -1.39 -22.80
CA CYS A 115 10.98 -1.51 -23.66
C CYS A 115 11.24 -2.95 -24.17
N PRO A 116 10.65 -3.36 -25.30
CA PRO A 116 9.65 -2.66 -26.11
C PRO A 116 8.26 -2.62 -25.45
N PRO A 117 7.41 -1.63 -25.79
CA PRO A 117 6.07 -1.51 -25.25
C PRO A 117 5.25 -2.75 -25.58
N THR A 118 4.88 -3.52 -24.57
CA THR A 118 4.14 -4.78 -24.74
C THR A 118 3.09 -4.91 -23.66
N ASP A 119 1.85 -5.15 -24.09
CA ASP A 119 0.74 -5.56 -23.23
C ASP A 119 0.61 -7.09 -23.30
N THR A 120 0.71 -7.74 -22.16
CA THR A 120 0.59 -9.19 -22.03
C THR A 120 -0.64 -9.50 -21.18
N PRO A 121 -1.73 -10.00 -21.78
CA PRO A 121 -2.86 -10.50 -21.01
C PRO A 121 -2.44 -11.67 -20.14
N VAL A 122 -2.84 -11.66 -18.88
CA VAL A 122 -2.72 -12.79 -17.97
C VAL A 122 -4.06 -13.53 -17.95
N ASP A 123 -3.98 -14.86 -17.99
CA ASP A 123 -5.16 -15.74 -18.06
C ASP A 123 -5.49 -16.25 -16.66
N ASP A 124 -6.27 -15.46 -15.93
CA ASP A 124 -6.70 -15.79 -14.57
C ASP A 124 -7.99 -16.60 -14.56
N GLU A 125 -8.10 -17.50 -13.60
CA GLU A 125 -9.33 -18.25 -13.40
C GLU A 125 -10.40 -17.32 -12.82
N PRO A 126 -11.64 -17.33 -13.35
CA PRO A 126 -12.71 -16.53 -12.77
C PRO A 126 -12.98 -16.89 -11.31
N ILE A 127 -13.18 -15.86 -10.49
CA ILE A 127 -13.49 -16.01 -9.06
C ILE A 127 -14.95 -16.42 -8.92
N ALA A 128 -15.25 -17.51 -8.21
CA ALA A 128 -16.62 -18.00 -8.13
C ALA A 128 -16.99 -18.60 -6.78
N GLY A 129 -18.29 -18.68 -6.53
CA GLY A 129 -18.84 -19.32 -5.34
C GLY A 129 -18.41 -18.63 -4.06
N ALA A 130 -17.92 -19.41 -3.09
CA ALA A 130 -17.57 -18.92 -1.77
C ALA A 130 -16.47 -17.84 -1.81
N GLU A 131 -15.50 -17.96 -2.72
CA GLU A 131 -14.41 -16.99 -2.83
C GLU A 131 -14.91 -15.60 -3.26
N LEU A 132 -15.83 -15.55 -4.23
CA LEU A 132 -16.46 -14.31 -4.65
C LEU A 132 -17.34 -13.72 -3.53
N GLU A 133 -18.05 -14.57 -2.79
CA GLU A 133 -18.85 -14.15 -1.64
C GLU A 133 -17.98 -13.58 -0.50
N ASP A 134 -16.85 -14.20 -0.23
CA ASP A 134 -15.87 -13.74 0.78
C ASP A 134 -15.26 -12.40 0.37
N LEU A 135 -14.83 -12.25 -0.90
CA LEU A 135 -14.32 -10.97 -1.42
C LEU A 135 -15.36 -9.85 -1.33
N LEU A 136 -16.62 -10.13 -1.68
CA LEU A 136 -17.72 -9.18 -1.52
C LEU A 136 -17.90 -8.76 -0.06
N ALA A 137 -17.82 -9.71 0.88
CA ALA A 137 -17.95 -9.41 2.30
C ALA A 137 -16.79 -8.53 2.80
N LEU A 138 -15.55 -8.79 2.38
CA LEU A 138 -14.38 -7.97 2.70
C LEU A 138 -14.55 -6.54 2.18
N ILE A 139 -15.04 -6.38 0.96
CA ILE A 139 -15.25 -5.05 0.35
C ILE A 139 -16.27 -4.23 1.15
N GLU A 140 -17.37 -4.85 1.58
CA GLU A 140 -18.37 -4.16 2.40
C GLU A 140 -17.83 -3.77 3.79
N ALA A 141 -17.00 -4.61 4.38
CA ALA A 141 -16.37 -4.32 5.68
C ALA A 141 -15.31 -3.22 5.57
N ALA A 142 -14.44 -3.30 4.56
CA ALA A 142 -13.41 -2.30 4.28
C ALA A 142 -14.01 -0.91 4.02
N ALA A 143 -15.22 -0.82 3.45
CA ALA A 143 -15.91 0.45 3.22
C ALA A 143 -16.20 1.24 4.51
N ALA A 144 -16.26 0.57 5.66
CA ALA A 144 -16.44 1.19 6.98
C ALA A 144 -15.10 1.48 7.70
N GLY A 145 -13.98 1.08 7.10
CA GLY A 145 -12.64 1.19 7.66
C GLY A 145 -12.13 2.63 7.78
N PRO A 146 -11.20 2.89 8.73
CA PRO A 146 -10.53 4.17 8.82
C PRO A 146 -9.49 4.34 7.71
N PHE A 147 -9.28 5.60 7.30
CA PHE A 147 -8.27 5.96 6.33
C PHE A 147 -7.13 6.71 7.01
N HIS A 148 -5.91 6.39 6.61
CA HIS A 148 -4.70 7.11 6.95
C HIS A 148 -4.11 7.71 5.68
N ALA A 149 -3.66 8.97 5.76
CA ALA A 149 -2.92 9.64 4.70
C ALA A 149 -1.57 10.07 5.27
N GLU A 150 -0.50 9.75 4.56
CA GLU A 150 0.86 10.13 4.90
C GLU A 150 1.59 10.68 3.69
N ASP A 151 2.48 11.64 3.94
CA ASP A 151 3.46 12.08 2.95
C ASP A 151 4.43 10.91 2.72
N GLY A 152 4.50 10.41 1.49
CA GLY A 152 5.43 9.36 1.11
C GLY A 152 6.83 9.90 0.84
N THR A 153 7.60 9.17 0.03
CA THR A 153 9.01 9.50 -0.23
C THR A 153 9.18 10.40 -1.44
N ALA A 154 10.35 11.02 -1.56
CA ALA A 154 10.68 11.81 -2.75
C ALA A 154 10.59 10.95 -4.02
N SER A 155 9.76 11.41 -4.94
CA SER A 155 9.63 10.90 -6.30
C SER A 155 11.00 10.86 -6.99
N ALA A 156 11.37 9.68 -7.47
CA ALA A 156 12.59 9.41 -8.18
C ALA A 156 12.32 8.64 -9.48
N GLU A 157 13.35 8.48 -10.30
CA GLU A 157 13.27 7.57 -11.44
C GLU A 157 12.98 6.15 -10.92
N GLY A 158 11.88 5.56 -11.39
CA GLY A 158 11.39 4.27 -10.89
C GLY A 158 10.42 4.36 -9.70
N SER A 159 10.03 5.55 -9.24
CA SER A 159 8.93 5.67 -8.26
C SER A 159 7.67 4.98 -8.77
N LEU A 160 7.04 4.28 -7.85
CA LEU A 160 5.82 3.52 -8.06
C LEU A 160 4.62 4.43 -7.83
N SER A 161 3.61 4.34 -8.69
CA SER A 161 2.30 4.92 -8.46
C SER A 161 1.23 3.90 -8.80
N GLY A 162 0.07 4.02 -8.19
CA GLY A 162 -0.99 3.05 -8.39
C GLY A 162 -2.12 3.22 -7.40
N THR A 163 -3.25 2.64 -7.75
CA THR A 163 -4.46 2.70 -6.93
C THR A 163 -5.12 1.34 -6.89
N LEU A 164 -5.55 0.95 -5.69
CA LEU A 164 -6.45 -0.17 -5.46
C LEU A 164 -7.78 0.38 -4.99
N GLN A 165 -8.82 0.10 -5.75
CA GLN A 165 -10.16 0.62 -5.60
C GLN A 165 -11.16 -0.53 -5.58
N VAL A 166 -12.20 -0.41 -4.75
CA VAL A 166 -13.29 -1.39 -4.71
C VAL A 166 -14.65 -0.71 -4.74
N CYS A 167 -15.66 -1.43 -5.21
CA CYS A 167 -17.03 -0.94 -5.34
C CYS A 167 -17.98 -1.77 -4.48
N THR A 168 -18.55 -1.14 -3.45
CA THR A 168 -19.59 -1.76 -2.61
C THR A 168 -20.85 -2.05 -3.43
N ALA A 169 -21.72 -2.94 -2.96
CA ALA A 169 -23.04 -3.23 -3.53
C ALA A 169 -23.92 -1.98 -3.68
N ALA A 170 -23.71 -0.96 -2.85
CA ALA A 170 -24.34 0.34 -2.97
C ALA A 170 -23.77 1.22 -4.12
N LYS A 171 -22.82 0.69 -4.90
CA LYS A 171 -22.05 1.39 -5.94
C LYS A 171 -21.28 2.60 -5.41
N VAL A 172 -20.74 2.46 -4.20
CA VAL A 172 -19.84 3.44 -3.59
C VAL A 172 -18.41 2.94 -3.78
N GLY A 173 -17.57 3.81 -4.33
CA GLY A 173 -16.14 3.58 -4.44
C GLY A 173 -15.44 3.72 -3.10
N VAL A 174 -14.54 2.78 -2.81
CA VAL A 174 -13.68 2.79 -1.63
C VAL A 174 -12.25 2.63 -2.10
N ILE A 175 -11.39 3.58 -1.74
CA ILE A 175 -9.94 3.44 -1.93
C ILE A 175 -9.44 2.47 -0.86
N ILE A 176 -8.68 1.46 -1.26
CA ILE A 176 -7.98 0.57 -0.33
C ILE A 176 -6.55 1.04 -0.16
N ARG A 177 -5.93 1.47 -1.26
CA ARG A 177 -4.62 2.11 -1.27
C ARG A 177 -4.49 3.00 -2.49
N ASP A 178 -3.89 4.16 -2.31
CA ASP A 178 -3.51 5.07 -3.38
C ASP A 178 -2.10 5.56 -3.13
N VAL A 179 -1.27 5.53 -4.17
CA VAL A 179 0.08 6.09 -4.20
C VAL A 179 0.11 7.03 -5.40
N ALA A 180 -0.10 8.31 -5.13
CA ALA A 180 -0.16 9.35 -6.14
C ALA A 180 1.07 10.25 -6.03
N ARG A 181 1.56 10.79 -7.15
CA ARG A 181 2.53 11.88 -7.07
C ARG A 181 1.82 13.11 -6.51
N ASP A 182 2.44 13.81 -5.57
CA ASP A 182 1.87 15.05 -5.10
C ASP A 182 1.73 16.04 -6.28
N ASP A 183 0.57 16.70 -6.35
CA ASP A 183 0.36 17.85 -7.24
C ASP A 183 0.91 19.15 -6.62
N ALA A 184 1.40 19.09 -5.37
CA ALA A 184 1.94 20.22 -4.62
C ALA A 184 3.30 20.70 -5.17
N GLY A 185 3.92 19.94 -6.07
CA GLY A 185 5.25 20.20 -6.62
C GLY A 185 6.35 20.07 -5.56
N ASN A 186 6.08 19.40 -4.43
CA ASN A 186 7.06 19.20 -3.38
C ASN A 186 7.97 17.99 -3.69
N GLY A 187 7.50 17.15 -4.62
CA GLY A 187 8.26 16.05 -5.19
C GLY A 187 8.18 14.79 -4.34
N LEU A 188 7.23 14.66 -3.43
CA LEU A 188 6.88 13.46 -2.67
C LEU A 188 5.69 12.73 -3.31
N ASP A 189 5.53 11.46 -3.01
CA ASP A 189 4.34 10.68 -3.37
C ASP A 189 3.35 10.69 -2.19
N ASP A 190 2.11 11.14 -2.35
CA ASP A 190 1.09 11.07 -1.29
C ASP A 190 0.53 9.64 -1.22
N VAL A 191 0.49 9.07 -0.01
CA VAL A 191 -0.01 7.71 0.21
C VAL A 191 -1.28 7.76 1.04
N THR A 192 -2.37 7.22 0.51
CA THR A 192 -3.61 6.98 1.27
C THR A 192 -3.83 5.49 1.43
N VAL A 193 -4.09 5.03 2.65
CA VAL A 193 -4.33 3.62 2.96
C VAL A 193 -5.58 3.47 3.81
N ASN A 194 -6.39 2.47 3.49
CA ASN A 194 -7.41 1.96 4.39
C ASN A 194 -6.77 0.97 5.37
N GLU A 195 -6.78 1.30 6.66
CA GLU A 195 -6.09 0.55 7.71
C GLU A 195 -6.95 -0.57 8.32
N SER A 196 -8.13 -0.85 7.77
CA SER A 196 -8.94 -1.98 8.23
C SER A 196 -8.23 -3.31 7.91
N ASP A 197 -8.47 -4.32 8.75
CA ASP A 197 -7.95 -5.67 8.53
C ASP A 197 -8.43 -6.21 7.18
N GLU A 198 -9.69 -5.93 6.82
CA GLU A 198 -10.31 -6.37 5.56
C GLU A 198 -9.70 -5.68 4.34
N ALA A 199 -9.36 -4.39 4.46
CA ALA A 199 -8.58 -3.71 3.43
C ALA A 199 -7.18 -4.34 3.27
N GLY A 200 -6.57 -4.81 4.36
CA GLY A 200 -5.35 -5.60 4.35
C GLY A 200 -5.51 -6.93 3.59
N GLU A 201 -6.59 -7.66 3.87
CA GLU A 201 -6.90 -8.92 3.17
C GLU A 201 -7.14 -8.71 1.67
N ILE A 202 -7.84 -7.64 1.27
CA ILE A 202 -8.02 -7.29 -0.14
C ILE A 202 -6.68 -6.99 -0.83
N ARG A 203 -5.77 -6.26 -0.16
CA ARG A 203 -4.42 -6.01 -0.69
C ARG A 203 -3.67 -7.31 -0.91
N THR A 204 -3.60 -8.17 0.12
CA THR A 204 -2.93 -9.47 0.02
C THR A 204 -3.54 -10.38 -1.05
N PHE A 205 -4.86 -10.32 -1.24
CA PHE A 205 -5.53 -11.03 -2.32
C PHE A 205 -5.02 -10.54 -3.69
N VAL A 206 -5.04 -9.23 -3.94
CA VAL A 206 -4.59 -8.67 -5.23
C VAL A 206 -3.11 -8.92 -5.50
N GLU A 207 -2.25 -8.74 -4.49
CA GLU A 207 -0.81 -9.05 -4.54
C GLU A 207 -0.52 -10.54 -4.82
N GLY A 208 -1.48 -11.42 -4.51
CA GLY A 208 -1.41 -12.83 -4.88
C GLY A 208 -1.65 -13.11 -6.37
N GLU A 209 -2.37 -12.21 -7.05
CA GLU A 209 -2.77 -12.33 -8.46
C GLU A 209 -1.81 -11.60 -9.40
N VAL A 210 -1.21 -10.48 -8.97
CA VAL A 210 -0.30 -9.69 -9.81
C VAL A 210 1.16 -10.12 -9.65
N ASP A 211 1.91 -10.12 -10.75
CA ASP A 211 3.35 -10.45 -10.72
C ASP A 211 4.21 -9.26 -10.22
N GLN A 212 3.65 -8.05 -10.22
CA GLN A 212 4.30 -6.80 -9.77
C GLN A 212 3.54 -6.21 -8.59
N ASP A 213 4.18 -6.19 -7.42
CA ASP A 213 3.59 -5.65 -6.19
C ASP A 213 3.82 -4.16 -5.99
N MET A 214 2.93 -3.55 -5.21
CA MET A 214 2.94 -2.12 -4.89
C MET A 214 3.89 -1.74 -3.72
N TYR A 215 4.96 -2.50 -3.45
CA TYR A 215 5.86 -2.29 -2.29
C TYR A 215 7.32 -2.04 -2.64
#